data_AF-A0A9E4MGQ7-F1
#
_entry.id   AF-A0A9E4MGQ7-F1
#
_cell.length_a   1.000
_cell.length_b   1.000
_cell.length_c   1.000
_cell.angle_alpha   90.00
_cell.angle_beta   90.00
_cell.angle_gamma   90.00
#
_symmetry.space_group_name_H-M   'P 1'
#
loop_
_entity.id
_entity.type
_entity.pdbx_description
1 polymer ?
#
loop_
_entity_poly.entity_id
_entity_poly.type
_entity_poly.pdbx_seq_one_letter_code
_entity_poly.pdbx_strand_id
1 'polypeptide(L)'
;MTRRTTLIAYLCLLLSAAVAGAQDDGISPVTDAMLDDPPAADWLHWRHSPEGWGHSPLDQITRDNVAELRLVWSWALEPGSQETTPLVHDGVMF
;
A
#
# COMPACT_ATOMS: atom_id res chain seq x y z
N MET A 1 15.80 43.40 -7.64
CA MET A 1 15.16 42.57 -6.58
C MET A 1 13.98 41.76 -7.10
N THR A 2 13.17 42.27 -8.02
CA THR A 2 11.98 41.60 -8.59
C THR A 2 12.24 40.33 -9.40
N ARG A 3 13.35 40.21 -10.15
CA ARG A 3 13.65 38.97 -10.94
C ARG A 3 13.99 37.74 -10.08
N ARG A 4 14.55 37.95 -8.88
CA ARG A 4 14.92 36.86 -7.95
C ARG A 4 13.70 36.29 -7.25
N THR A 5 12.73 37.13 -6.90
CA THR A 5 11.46 36.69 -6.28
C THR A 5 10.57 35.95 -7.28
N THR A 6 10.57 36.32 -8.56
CA THR A 6 9.83 35.57 -9.60
C THR A 6 10.43 34.17 -9.81
N LEU A 7 11.76 34.05 -9.84
CA LEU A 7 12.43 32.76 -10.05
C LEU A 7 12.17 31.79 -8.89
N ILE A 8 12.17 32.29 -7.65
CA ILE A 8 11.83 31.51 -6.45
C ILE A 8 10.36 31.07 -6.48
N ALA A 9 9.44 31.97 -6.87
CA ALA A 9 8.03 31.62 -7.01
C ALA A 9 7.80 30.52 -8.05
N TYR A 10 8.48 30.59 -9.21
CA TYR A 10 8.41 29.52 -10.23
C TYR A 10 9.01 28.20 -9.74
N LEU A 11 10.13 28.25 -9.01
CA LEU A 11 10.76 27.06 -8.44
C LEU A 11 9.87 26.41 -7.37
N CYS A 12 9.21 27.20 -6.52
CA CYS A 12 8.23 26.70 -5.56
C CYS A 12 7.01 26.09 -6.24
N LEU A 13 6.49 26.70 -7.32
CA LEU A 13 5.36 26.16 -8.08
C LEU A 13 5.68 24.82 -8.74
N LEU A 14 6.90 24.69 -9.29
CA LEU A 14 7.38 23.45 -9.91
C LEU A 14 7.60 22.34 -8.87
N LEU A 15 8.08 22.67 -7.67
CA LEU A 15 8.23 21.69 -6.59
C LEU A 15 6.87 21.16 -6.09
N SER A 16 5.86 22.02 -5.98
CA SER A 16 4.52 21.60 -5.55
C SER A 16 3.82 20.67 -6.56
N ALA A 17 4.03 20.89 -7.86
CA ALA A 17 3.46 20.02 -8.90
C ALA A 17 4.07 18.60 -8.90
N ALA A 18 5.37 18.48 -8.56
CA ALA A 18 6.04 17.18 -8.48
C ALA A 18 5.55 16.31 -7.31
N VAL A 19 5.10 16.93 -6.21
CA VAL A 19 4.55 16.20 -5.04
C VAL A 19 3.13 15.67 -5.32
N ALA A 20 2.34 16.38 -6.13
CA ALA A 20 0.99 15.95 -6.48
C ALA A 20 0.95 14.71 -7.40
N GLY A 21 1.98 14.51 -8.24
CA GLY A 21 2.10 13.32 -9.11
C GLY A 21 2.68 12.08 -8.42
N ALA A 22 2.87 12.10 -7.10
CA ALA A 22 3.38 10.97 -6.33
C ALA A 22 2.26 10.14 -5.67
N GLN A 23 1.00 10.59 -5.76
CA GLN A 23 -0.15 9.78 -5.36
C GLN A 23 -0.45 8.81 -6.51
N ASP A 24 -0.39 7.52 -6.23
CA ASP A 24 -0.66 6.47 -7.21
C ASP A 24 -2.11 6.57 -7.71
N ASP A 25 -2.29 6.90 -9.00
CA ASP A 25 -3.60 6.96 -9.65
C ASP A 25 -4.31 5.59 -9.69
N GLY A 26 -3.61 4.52 -9.28
CA GLY A 26 -4.11 3.14 -9.24
C GLY A 26 -4.85 2.72 -7.97
N ILE A 27 -4.86 3.51 -6.89
CA ILE A 27 -5.51 3.14 -5.63
C ILE A 27 -6.94 3.66 -5.57
N SER A 28 -7.90 2.73 -5.56
CA SER A 28 -9.30 3.05 -5.39
C SER A 28 -9.62 3.46 -3.94
N PRO A 29 -10.60 4.35 -3.72
CA PRO A 29 -11.04 4.66 -2.37
C PRO A 29 -11.71 3.44 -1.71
N VAL A 30 -11.22 3.05 -0.54
CA VAL A 30 -11.84 2.00 0.27
C VAL A 30 -13.21 2.48 0.76
N THR A 31 -14.25 1.67 0.53
CA THR A 31 -15.63 1.95 0.94
C THR A 31 -16.02 1.11 2.15
N ASP A 32 -17.06 1.52 2.89
CA ASP A 32 -17.61 0.71 3.98
C ASP A 32 -18.03 -0.69 3.52
N ALA A 33 -18.60 -0.80 2.31
CA ALA A 33 -18.96 -2.09 1.74
C ALA A 33 -17.75 -3.01 1.50
N MET A 34 -16.59 -2.44 1.11
CA MET A 34 -15.35 -3.20 0.99
C MET A 34 -14.77 -3.57 2.36
N LEU A 35 -15.02 -2.79 3.40
CA LEU A 35 -14.62 -3.17 4.75
C LEU A 35 -15.50 -4.31 5.26
N ASP A 36 -16.80 -4.30 4.97
CA ASP A 36 -17.72 -5.37 5.38
C ASP A 36 -17.46 -6.68 4.61
N ASP A 37 -17.17 -6.60 3.31
CA ASP A 37 -16.86 -7.75 2.43
C ASP A 37 -15.61 -7.46 1.56
N PRO A 38 -14.40 -7.66 2.12
CA PRO A 38 -13.16 -7.33 1.42
C PRO A 38 -12.92 -8.17 0.16
N PRO A 39 -12.42 -7.57 -0.93
CA PRO A 39 -11.96 -8.33 -2.09
C PRO A 39 -10.93 -9.39 -1.68
N ALA A 40 -11.04 -10.59 -2.26
CA ALA A 40 -10.17 -11.73 -1.93
C ALA A 40 -8.67 -11.46 -2.11
N ALA A 41 -8.30 -10.54 -3.00
CA ALA A 41 -6.92 -10.17 -3.29
C ALA A 41 -6.35 -9.13 -2.32
N ASP A 42 -7.21 -8.50 -1.51
CA ASP A 42 -6.85 -7.40 -0.62
C ASP A 42 -6.78 -7.86 0.84
N TRP A 43 -6.12 -7.07 1.67
CA TRP A 43 -6.05 -7.25 3.12
C TRP A 43 -6.30 -5.90 3.80
N LEU A 44 -7.59 -5.56 3.99
CA LEU A 44 -8.03 -4.22 4.43
C LEU A 44 -8.17 -4.08 5.95
N HIS A 45 -8.19 -5.19 6.68
CA HIS A 45 -8.26 -5.22 8.15
C HIS A 45 -6.98 -5.79 8.74
N TRP A 46 -6.73 -5.53 10.02
CA TRP A 46 -5.64 -6.19 10.75
C TRP A 46 -5.66 -7.72 10.60
N ARG A 47 -6.84 -8.34 10.46
CA ARG A 47 -7.02 -9.79 10.30
C ARG A 47 -7.91 -10.16 9.11
N HIS A 48 -7.72 -9.48 7.98
CA HIS A 48 -8.45 -9.62 6.72
C HIS A 48 -9.94 -9.28 6.79
N SER A 49 -10.70 -9.78 7.77
CA SER A 49 -12.14 -9.56 7.91
C SER A 49 -12.50 -8.81 9.21
N PRO A 50 -13.69 -8.17 9.27
CA PRO A 50 -14.19 -7.52 10.48
C PRO A 50 -14.26 -8.44 11.72
N GLU A 51 -14.50 -9.74 11.50
CA GLU A 51 -14.58 -10.76 12.56
C GLU A 51 -13.19 -11.16 13.09
N GLY A 52 -12.13 -10.74 12.40
CA GLY A 52 -10.76 -10.95 12.82
C GLY A 52 -10.24 -12.38 12.63
N TRP A 53 -10.65 -13.07 11.57
CA TRP A 53 -10.26 -14.47 11.34
C TRP A 53 -8.79 -14.66 10.98
N GLY A 54 -8.17 -13.70 10.28
CA GLY A 54 -6.79 -13.83 9.79
C GLY A 54 -6.65 -14.90 8.71
N HIS A 55 -7.67 -15.06 7.87
CA HIS A 55 -7.74 -16.07 6.81
C HIS A 55 -7.82 -15.40 5.43
N SER A 56 -6.96 -15.80 4.50
CA SER A 56 -7.09 -15.42 3.09
C SER A 56 -7.92 -16.47 2.34
N PRO A 57 -8.91 -16.07 1.53
CA PRO A 57 -9.68 -16.99 0.69
C PRO A 57 -8.92 -17.48 -0.55
N LEU A 58 -7.70 -16.97 -0.83
CA LEU A 58 -6.89 -17.40 -1.96
C LEU A 58 -6.38 -18.83 -1.77
N ASP A 59 -6.42 -19.63 -2.83
CA ASP A 59 -6.09 -21.06 -2.82
C ASP A 59 -4.97 -21.45 -3.79
N GLN A 60 -4.34 -20.46 -4.44
CA GLN A 60 -3.23 -20.72 -5.38
C GLN A 60 -2.05 -21.46 -4.71
N ILE A 61 -1.76 -21.14 -3.45
CA ILE A 61 -0.75 -21.82 -2.65
C ILE A 61 -1.43 -22.96 -1.88
N THR A 62 -0.99 -24.18 -2.16
CA THR A 62 -1.58 -25.42 -1.64
C THR A 62 -0.52 -26.25 -0.91
N ARG A 63 -0.94 -27.32 -0.23
CA ARG A 63 -0.02 -28.26 0.44
C ARG A 63 0.93 -28.95 -0.54
N ASP A 64 0.53 -29.08 -1.80
CA ASP A 64 1.30 -29.77 -2.82
C ASP A 64 2.39 -28.89 -3.44
N ASN A 65 2.20 -27.55 -3.44
CA ASN A 65 3.12 -26.61 -4.10
C ASN A 65 3.85 -25.64 -3.14
N VAL A 66 3.51 -25.61 -1.84
CA VAL A 66 4.13 -24.68 -0.88
C VAL A 66 5.66 -24.82 -0.79
N ALA A 67 6.18 -26.00 -1.10
CA ALA A 67 7.61 -26.27 -1.14
C ALA A 67 8.35 -25.53 -2.28
N GLU A 68 7.64 -24.98 -3.27
CA GLU A 68 8.19 -24.28 -4.43
C GLU A 68 8.31 -22.75 -4.21
N LEU A 69 7.92 -22.25 -3.04
CA LEU A 69 7.99 -20.82 -2.73
C LEU A 69 9.42 -20.29 -2.84
N ARG A 70 9.54 -19.14 -3.52
CA ARG A 70 10.80 -18.40 -3.69
C ARG A 70 10.64 -16.97 -3.23
N LEU A 71 11.72 -16.37 -2.72
CA LEU A 71 11.76 -14.94 -2.42
C LEU A 71 11.51 -14.14 -3.70
N VAL A 72 10.51 -13.26 -3.67
CA VAL A 72 10.21 -12.35 -4.79
C VAL A 72 10.88 -11.00 -4.58
N TRP A 73 10.77 -10.43 -3.38
CA TRP A 73 11.42 -9.16 -2.99
C TRP A 73 11.54 -9.06 -1.46
N SER A 74 12.36 -8.12 -0.97
CA SER A 74 12.43 -7.76 0.45
C SER A 74 12.65 -6.24 0.62
N TRP A 75 12.23 -5.72 1.77
CA TRP A 75 12.41 -4.31 2.16
C TRP A 75 12.91 -4.22 3.60
N ALA A 76 13.90 -3.36 3.86
CA ALA A 76 14.45 -3.17 5.20
C ALA A 76 13.58 -2.19 6.00
N LEU A 77 13.14 -2.62 7.20
CA LEU A 77 12.41 -1.78 8.15
C LEU A 77 13.38 -1.09 9.12
N GLU A 78 12.90 -0.07 9.84
CA GLU A 78 13.68 0.55 10.89
C GLU A 78 14.05 -0.46 12.01
N PRO A 79 15.17 -0.22 12.74
CA PRO A 79 15.53 -1.05 13.88
C PRO A 79 14.47 -0.96 15.00
N GLY A 80 14.04 -2.09 15.55
CA GLY A 80 13.05 -2.11 16.63
C GLY A 80 12.29 -3.44 16.73
N SER A 81 11.27 -3.46 17.60
CA SER A 81 10.28 -4.54 17.63
C SER A 81 9.31 -4.37 16.47
N GLN A 82 9.20 -5.39 15.61
CA GLN A 82 8.30 -5.38 14.47
C GLN A 82 7.06 -6.21 14.78
N GLU A 83 5.95 -5.53 15.05
CA GLU A 83 4.63 -6.13 15.35
C GLU A 83 3.59 -5.80 14.26
N THR A 84 4.05 -5.30 13.11
CA THR A 84 3.20 -4.83 12.02
C THR A 84 2.47 -5.98 11.32
N THR A 85 1.25 -5.71 10.87
CA THR A 85 0.56 -6.50 9.84
C THR A 85 0.35 -5.56 8.66
N PRO A 86 1.00 -5.80 7.51
CA PRO A 86 0.83 -4.94 6.35
C PRO A 86 -0.63 -4.95 5.89
N LEU A 87 -1.13 -3.78 5.50
CA LEU A 87 -2.39 -3.68 4.76
C LEU A 87 -2.07 -3.70 3.27
N VAL A 88 -2.93 -4.34 2.48
CA VAL A 88 -2.73 -4.45 1.02
C VAL A 88 -4.02 -4.10 0.31
N HIS A 89 -3.93 -3.18 -0.65
CA HIS A 89 -5.04 -2.78 -1.49
C HIS A 89 -4.53 -2.37 -2.87
N ASP A 90 -5.18 -2.82 -3.94
CA ASP A 90 -4.86 -2.47 -5.32
C ASP A 90 -3.36 -2.68 -5.67
N GLY A 91 -2.75 -3.70 -5.06
CA GLY A 91 -1.34 -4.06 -5.30
C GLY A 91 -0.31 -3.24 -4.52
N VAL A 92 -0.74 -2.30 -3.66
CA VAL A 92 0.16 -1.53 -2.78
C VAL A 92 0.09 -2.06 -1.36
N MET A 93 1.28 -2.20 -0.75
CA MET A 93 1.46 -2.56 0.65
C MET A 93 1.71 -1.30 1.48
N PHE A 94 0.94 -1.13 2.55
CA PHE A 94 1.00 0.01 3.49
C PHE A 94 1.65 -0.40 4.83
#